data_AF-A0A1U7M4E2-F1
#
_entry.id   AF-A0A1U7M4E2-F1
#
_cell.length_a   1.000
_cell.length_b   1.000
_cell.length_c   1.000
_cell.angle_alpha   90.00
_cell.angle_beta   90.00
_cell.angle_gamma   90.00
#
_symmetry.space_group_name_H-M   'P 1'
#
loop_
_entity.id
_entity.type
_entity.pdbx_description
1 polymer ?
#
loop_
_entity_poly.entity_id
_entity_poly.type
_entity_poly.pdbx_seq_one_letter_code
_entity_poly.pdbx_strand_id
1 'polypeptide(L)'
;MVKIITLGDFDIIVNDISILDYIAKNQRLIKLFKYFLIHKDIKLLPENIIDDLWIEEDFKNPINMLRTQISRLRKILEIDEINVEPFFSIKYINGYYIFSLKDYCEVDFVEFEKSLEKDIISIRGDIERDYLKFRDIILSYRGKLLGEMGDEDWLIPIRSRFDRLYLKALSYYISYLKENLMYTEIIEVCEKAINIKPYEEIIHLDFIEALINLKQYSYALIHYEFFTKKLFNDLAIAPSRKLTELYKKIKQKEDSPTSSIDLNKIDDEMSKEFNFGGVVFCDVEYFKFLYNYERRNRDRRLDKSVGVGIGIITLYSRAHTQLTKKEITKAMKLLGYVLFKSFRYGDIVSQWNDNQMLILLYGLREEHIKIVVDKINNNFDLVKDDDKLSLNIKLNIL
;
A
#
# COMPACT_ATOMS: atom_id res chain seq x y z
N MET A 1 -15.82 36.09 -3.40
CA MET A 1 -16.07 34.64 -3.61
C MET A 1 -15.29 33.88 -2.55
N VAL A 2 -15.87 32.84 -1.95
CA VAL A 2 -15.21 32.07 -0.88
C VAL A 2 -14.90 30.68 -1.40
N LYS A 3 -13.63 30.27 -1.38
CA LYS A 3 -13.22 28.92 -1.77
C LYS A 3 -12.86 28.14 -0.52
N ILE A 4 -13.41 26.94 -0.38
CA ILE A 4 -13.13 26.03 0.72
C ILE A 4 -12.46 24.79 0.14
N ILE A 5 -11.20 24.59 0.52
CA ILE A 5 -10.37 23.47 0.11
C ILE A 5 -10.49 22.39 1.16
N THR A 6 -10.79 21.18 0.73
CA THR A 6 -10.97 20.01 1.60
C THR A 6 -10.37 18.74 1.02
N LEU A 7 -10.14 18.63 -0.29
CA LEU A 7 -9.53 17.46 -0.93
C LEU A 7 -8.00 17.56 -0.86
N GLY A 8 -7.45 17.28 0.32
CA GLY A 8 -6.07 17.57 0.69
C GLY A 8 -6.04 18.33 2.01
N ASP A 9 -5.05 19.18 2.19
CA ASP A 9 -4.98 20.03 3.38
C ASP A 9 -6.10 21.08 3.34
N PHE A 10 -6.86 21.15 4.43
CA PHE A 10 -7.96 22.09 4.56
C PHE A 10 -7.49 23.54 4.46
N ASP A 11 -8.25 24.37 3.73
CA ASP A 11 -8.07 25.82 3.72
C ASP A 11 -9.40 26.54 3.42
N ILE A 12 -9.49 27.79 3.84
CA ILE A 12 -10.57 28.70 3.47
C ILE A 12 -9.92 29.94 2.89
N ILE A 13 -10.19 30.20 1.61
CA ILE A 13 -9.63 31.33 0.88
C ILE A 13 -10.74 32.34 0.63
N VAL A 14 -10.55 33.57 1.11
CA VAL A 14 -11.44 34.70 0.88
C VAL A 14 -10.62 35.82 0.25
N ASN A 15 -11.06 36.31 -0.93
CA ASN A 15 -10.34 37.34 -1.68
C ASN A 15 -8.84 37.02 -1.88
N ASP A 16 -8.56 35.76 -2.24
CA ASP A 16 -7.22 35.20 -2.45
C ASP A 16 -6.30 35.17 -1.21
N ILE A 17 -6.85 35.39 -0.01
CA ILE A 17 -6.15 35.30 1.27
C ILE A 17 -6.64 34.06 2.01
N SER A 18 -5.71 33.20 2.46
CA SER A 18 -6.04 32.13 3.41
C SER A 18 -6.43 32.74 4.75
N ILE A 19 -7.62 32.42 5.23
CA ILE A 19 -8.07 32.92 6.53
C ILE A 19 -7.64 32.02 7.69
N LEU A 20 -6.98 30.88 7.40
CA LEU A 20 -6.52 29.97 8.43
C LEU A 20 -5.50 30.62 9.37
N ASP A 21 -4.62 31.49 8.87
CA ASP A 21 -3.63 32.21 9.69
C ASP A 21 -4.27 33.01 10.84
N TYR A 22 -5.49 33.50 10.63
CA TYR A 22 -6.24 34.27 11.62
C TYR A 22 -6.93 33.38 12.65
N ILE A 23 -7.37 32.18 12.24
CA ILE A 23 -8.23 31.31 13.06
C ILE A 23 -7.51 30.07 13.60
N ALA A 24 -6.28 29.78 13.15
CA ALA A 24 -5.51 28.56 13.41
C ALA A 24 -5.36 28.21 14.90
N LYS A 25 -5.38 29.21 15.80
CA LYS A 25 -5.33 28.96 17.26
C LYS A 25 -6.56 28.25 17.81
N ASN A 26 -7.65 28.16 17.04
CA ASN A 26 -8.95 27.63 17.48
C ASN A 26 -9.28 26.29 16.83
N GLN A 27 -8.37 25.33 16.94
CA GLN A 27 -8.47 24.00 16.32
C GLN A 27 -9.80 23.30 16.60
N ARG A 28 -10.35 23.42 17.81
CA ARG A 28 -11.65 22.84 18.17
C ARG A 28 -12.82 23.44 17.38
N LEU A 29 -12.81 24.75 17.12
CA LEU A 29 -13.84 25.42 16.33
C LEU A 29 -13.68 25.08 14.84
N ILE A 30 -12.45 25.00 14.35
CA ILE A 30 -12.16 24.58 12.97
C ILE A 30 -12.63 23.13 12.76
N LYS A 31 -12.37 22.22 13.71
CA LYS A 31 -12.87 20.83 13.67
C LYS A 31 -14.41 20.79 13.61
N LEU A 32 -15.09 21.58 14.44
CA LEU A 32 -16.55 21.70 14.41
C LEU A 32 -17.07 22.23 13.06
N PHE A 33 -16.39 23.23 12.48
CA PHE A 33 -16.72 23.74 11.15
C PHE A 33 -16.58 22.66 10.07
N LYS A 34 -15.45 21.94 10.06
CA LYS A 34 -15.19 20.83 9.12
C LYS A 34 -16.28 19.77 9.21
N TYR A 35 -16.67 19.38 10.43
CA TYR A 35 -17.77 18.42 10.64
C TYR A 35 -19.07 18.92 10.03
N PHE A 36 -19.50 20.15 10.34
CA PHE A 36 -20.70 20.74 9.76
C PHE A 36 -20.63 20.87 8.23
N LEU A 37 -19.45 21.20 7.70
CA LEU A 37 -19.21 21.33 6.27
C LEU A 37 -19.38 19.98 5.55
N ILE A 38 -18.80 18.91 6.10
CA ILE A 38 -18.95 17.56 5.54
C ILE A 38 -20.41 17.08 5.60
N HIS A 39 -21.14 17.47 6.64
CA HIS A 39 -22.56 17.18 6.81
C HIS A 39 -23.48 18.32 6.34
N LYS A 40 -23.05 19.09 5.33
CA LYS A 40 -23.80 20.23 4.80
C LYS A 40 -25.21 19.83 4.35
N ASP A 41 -26.17 20.69 4.65
CA ASP A 41 -27.61 20.56 4.35
C ASP A 41 -28.28 19.29 4.89
N ILE A 42 -27.64 18.60 5.84
CA ILE A 42 -28.19 17.46 6.57
C ILE A 42 -28.70 17.91 7.94
N LYS A 43 -29.75 17.26 8.45
CA LYS A 43 -30.25 17.45 9.81
C LYS A 43 -29.38 16.66 10.80
N LEU A 44 -28.70 17.36 11.69
CA LEU A 44 -27.82 16.77 12.70
C LEU A 44 -28.43 16.87 14.09
N LEU A 45 -28.46 15.76 14.83
CA LEU A 45 -28.79 15.77 16.24
C LEU A 45 -27.61 16.35 17.06
N PRO A 46 -27.87 17.16 18.10
CA PRO A 46 -26.83 17.62 19.01
C PRO A 46 -25.96 16.49 19.54
N GLU A 47 -26.59 15.37 19.92
CA GLU A 47 -25.96 14.19 20.50
C GLU A 47 -24.95 13.59 19.52
N ASN A 48 -25.33 13.36 18.26
CA ASN A 48 -24.41 12.83 17.24
C ASN A 48 -23.20 13.74 17.01
N ILE A 49 -23.39 15.06 16.99
CA ILE A 49 -22.27 16.01 16.84
C ILE A 49 -21.31 15.90 18.03
N ILE A 50 -21.85 15.73 19.24
CA ILE A 50 -21.06 15.63 20.46
C ILE A 50 -20.28 14.32 20.47
N ASP A 51 -20.94 13.21 20.16
CA ASP A 51 -20.34 11.90 20.10
C ASP A 51 -19.21 11.91 19.06
N ASP A 52 -19.49 12.26 17.80
CA ASP A 52 -18.47 12.21 16.74
C ASP A 52 -17.25 13.10 16.98
N LEU A 53 -17.40 14.24 17.69
CA LEU A 53 -16.33 15.20 17.89
C LEU A 53 -15.58 15.07 19.22
N TRP A 54 -16.27 14.59 20.25
CA TRP A 54 -15.82 14.64 21.64
C TRP A 54 -16.19 13.38 22.45
N ILE A 55 -16.21 12.19 21.81
CA ILE A 55 -16.45 10.86 22.45
C ILE A 55 -15.67 10.69 23.78
N GLU A 56 -14.44 11.16 23.85
CA GLU A 56 -13.56 10.95 25.02
C GLU A 56 -13.68 12.04 26.11
N GLU A 57 -14.44 13.11 25.87
CA GLU A 57 -14.57 14.22 26.82
C GLU A 57 -15.85 14.10 27.66
N ASP A 58 -15.69 14.05 28.98
CA ASP A 58 -16.80 13.96 29.91
C ASP A 58 -17.30 15.36 30.33
N PHE A 59 -18.35 15.84 29.66
CA PHE A 59 -18.96 17.14 29.98
C PHE A 59 -20.14 17.00 30.92
N LYS A 60 -20.18 17.85 31.96
CA LYS A 60 -21.37 18.00 32.83
C LYS A 60 -22.64 18.45 32.08
N ASN A 61 -22.49 19.22 30.99
CA ASN A 61 -23.60 19.66 30.16
C ASN A 61 -23.16 19.79 28.68
N PRO A 62 -23.14 18.67 27.95
CA PRO A 62 -22.55 18.61 26.61
C PRO A 62 -23.34 19.41 25.58
N ILE A 63 -24.68 19.47 25.70
CA ILE A 63 -25.53 20.26 24.80
C ILE A 63 -25.25 21.77 24.95
N ASN A 64 -25.11 22.27 26.18
CA ASN A 64 -24.79 23.68 26.39
C ASN A 64 -23.37 24.04 25.94
N MET A 65 -22.43 23.10 26.09
CA MET A 65 -21.09 23.22 25.53
C MET A 65 -21.14 23.34 24.01
N LEU A 66 -21.87 22.46 23.30
CA LEU A 66 -22.03 22.53 21.84
C LEU A 66 -22.64 23.87 21.41
N ARG A 67 -23.71 24.34 22.07
CA ARG A 67 -24.31 25.67 21.81
C ARG A 67 -23.29 26.79 21.92
N THR A 68 -22.44 26.73 22.94
CA THR A 68 -21.36 27.71 23.15
C THR A 68 -20.32 27.64 22.03
N GLN A 69 -19.89 26.44 21.63
CA GLN A 69 -18.95 26.27 20.51
C GLN A 69 -19.53 26.78 19.19
N ILE A 70 -20.80 26.49 18.89
CA ILE A 70 -21.49 27.01 17.69
C ILE A 70 -21.55 28.55 17.72
N SER A 71 -21.86 29.14 18.87
CA SER A 71 -21.88 30.60 19.02
C SER A 71 -20.51 31.22 18.78
N ARG A 72 -19.43 30.57 19.22
CA ARG A 72 -18.06 31.01 18.99
C ARG A 72 -17.62 30.81 17.54
N LEU A 73 -18.02 29.69 16.93
CA LEU A 73 -17.75 29.40 15.52
C LEU A 73 -18.35 30.45 14.59
N ARG A 74 -19.55 30.97 14.90
CA ARG A 74 -20.14 32.06 14.11
C ARG A 74 -19.26 33.31 14.10
N LYS A 75 -18.65 33.64 15.24
CA LYS A 75 -17.83 34.85 15.40
C LYS A 75 -16.41 34.72 14.87
N ILE A 76 -15.81 33.54 14.97
CA ILE A 76 -14.38 33.40 14.62
C ILE A 76 -14.12 33.55 13.11
N LEU A 77 -15.12 33.29 12.28
CA LEU A 77 -15.02 33.42 10.83
C LEU A 77 -15.42 34.82 10.34
N GLU A 78 -15.87 35.70 11.25
CA GLU A 78 -16.02 37.13 11.01
C GLU A 78 -14.67 37.79 11.30
N ILE A 79 -13.90 38.07 10.25
CA ILE A 79 -12.55 38.66 10.36
C ILE A 79 -12.59 40.06 9.78
N ASP A 80 -12.66 41.05 10.67
CA ASP A 80 -12.80 42.46 10.32
C ASP A 80 -11.59 42.96 9.51
N GLU A 81 -10.37 42.48 9.80
CA GLU A 81 -9.14 42.94 9.15
C GLU A 81 -9.12 42.71 7.63
N ILE A 82 -9.85 41.71 7.15
CA ILE A 82 -9.95 41.32 5.73
C ILE A 82 -11.40 41.39 5.22
N ASN A 83 -12.29 42.05 5.96
CA ASN A 83 -13.71 42.26 5.63
C ASN A 83 -14.43 40.96 5.22
N VAL A 84 -14.24 39.88 5.99
CA VAL A 84 -14.91 38.61 5.73
C VAL A 84 -16.33 38.66 6.29
N GLU A 85 -17.32 38.74 5.40
CA GLU A 85 -18.73 38.59 5.77
C GLU A 85 -19.08 37.13 6.13
N PRO A 86 -20.10 36.89 6.98
CA PRO A 86 -20.60 35.55 7.27
C PRO A 86 -21.05 34.79 6.01
N PHE A 87 -20.30 33.75 5.65
CA PHE A 87 -20.52 32.95 4.44
C PHE A 87 -21.23 31.61 4.69
N PHE A 88 -21.65 31.35 5.94
CA PHE A 88 -22.41 30.17 6.31
C PHE A 88 -23.51 30.50 7.33
N SER A 89 -24.43 29.55 7.54
CA SER A 89 -25.45 29.63 8.58
C SER A 89 -25.63 28.27 9.25
N ILE A 90 -25.85 28.28 10.56
CA ILE A 90 -26.22 27.09 11.34
C ILE A 90 -27.59 27.39 11.97
N LYS A 91 -28.64 26.75 11.49
CA LYS A 91 -30.00 26.90 12.02
C LYS A 91 -30.31 25.77 12.98
N TYR A 92 -31.08 26.06 14.04
CA TYR A 92 -31.62 25.04 14.94
C TYR A 92 -33.13 24.92 14.71
N ILE A 93 -33.58 23.81 14.13
CA ILE A 93 -34.97 23.60 13.71
C ILE A 93 -35.43 22.22 14.20
N ASN A 94 -36.51 22.18 14.97
CA ASN A 94 -37.14 20.94 15.47
C ASN A 94 -36.17 19.98 16.16
N GLY A 95 -35.21 20.49 16.93
CA GLY A 95 -34.22 19.67 17.63
C GLY A 95 -32.91 19.44 16.87
N TYR A 96 -32.84 19.80 15.59
CA TYR A 96 -31.68 19.54 14.72
C TYR A 96 -30.89 20.80 14.40
N TYR A 97 -29.58 20.67 14.26
CA TYR A 97 -28.73 21.64 13.60
C TYR A 97 -28.67 21.37 12.10
N ILE A 98 -28.76 22.43 11.29
CA ILE A 98 -28.61 22.37 9.84
C ILE A 98 -27.59 23.43 9.44
N PHE A 99 -26.50 23.00 8.82
CA PHE A 99 -25.46 23.87 8.27
C PHE A 99 -25.69 24.09 6.78
N SER A 100 -25.65 25.35 6.35
CA SER A 100 -25.73 25.72 4.94
C SER A 100 -24.73 26.82 4.62
N LEU A 101 -24.11 26.73 3.45
CA LEU A 101 -23.24 27.77 2.90
C LEU A 101 -24.05 28.78 2.08
N LYS A 102 -23.50 29.97 1.88
CA LYS A 102 -24.01 30.94 0.91
C LYS A 102 -23.68 30.49 -0.52
N ASP A 103 -24.48 30.94 -1.49
CA ASP A 103 -24.37 30.52 -2.89
C ASP A 103 -23.04 30.90 -3.57
N TYR A 104 -22.33 31.90 -3.04
CA TYR A 104 -21.01 32.32 -3.54
C TYR A 104 -19.84 31.50 -2.96
N CYS A 105 -20.13 30.46 -2.17
CA CYS A 105 -19.12 29.56 -1.62
C CYS A 105 -18.91 28.37 -2.56
N GLU A 106 -17.66 28.15 -2.93
CA GLU A 106 -17.23 26.98 -3.69
C GLU A 106 -16.53 26.02 -2.74
N VAL A 107 -16.92 24.74 -2.76
CA VAL A 107 -16.28 23.70 -1.95
C VAL A 107 -15.81 22.61 -2.88
N ASP A 108 -14.52 22.34 -2.87
CA ASP A 108 -13.89 21.42 -3.83
C ASP A 108 -14.50 20.01 -3.81
N PHE A 109 -14.78 19.42 -2.65
CA PHE A 109 -15.42 18.10 -2.59
C PHE A 109 -16.84 18.10 -3.15
N VAL A 110 -17.59 19.19 -2.96
CA VAL A 110 -18.96 19.32 -3.47
C VAL A 110 -18.95 19.42 -4.98
N GLU A 111 -18.02 20.22 -5.53
CA GLU A 111 -17.87 20.33 -6.98
C GLU A 111 -17.34 19.03 -7.60
N PHE A 112 -16.46 18.32 -6.90
CA PHE A 112 -15.99 16.99 -7.28
C PHE A 112 -17.14 15.96 -7.34
N GLU A 113 -17.99 15.88 -6.30
CA GLU A 113 -19.16 14.97 -6.30
C GLU A 113 -20.15 15.33 -7.40
N LYS A 114 -20.52 16.61 -7.53
CA LYS A 114 -21.47 17.07 -8.56
C LYS A 114 -21.00 16.72 -9.98
N SER A 115 -19.70 16.84 -10.22
CA SER A 115 -19.12 16.57 -11.54
C SER A 115 -19.24 15.08 -11.87
N LEU A 116 -19.00 14.20 -10.89
CA LEU A 116 -19.11 12.74 -11.09
C LEU A 116 -20.56 12.24 -11.14
N GLU A 117 -21.50 12.83 -10.39
CA GLU A 117 -22.91 12.43 -10.42
C GLU A 117 -23.58 12.72 -11.76
N LYS A 118 -23.28 13.88 -12.36
CA LYS A 118 -23.87 14.28 -13.66
C LYS A 118 -23.36 13.42 -14.83
N ASP A 119 -22.11 12.97 -14.76
CA ASP A 119 -21.46 12.31 -15.89
C ASP A 119 -21.63 10.76 -15.88
N ILE A 120 -21.86 10.11 -14.72
CA ILE A 120 -22.28 8.70 -14.66
C ILE A 120 -23.60 8.48 -15.44
N ILE A 121 -24.43 9.52 -15.57
CA ILE A 121 -25.73 9.49 -16.26
C ILE A 121 -25.56 9.73 -17.79
N SER A 122 -24.41 10.24 -18.25
CA SER A 122 -24.21 10.72 -19.63
C SER A 122 -23.29 9.83 -20.50
N ILE A 123 -23.12 8.55 -20.20
CA ILE A 123 -22.27 7.61 -20.97
C ILE A 123 -22.89 7.24 -22.36
N ARG A 124 -23.47 8.21 -23.06
CA ARG A 124 -24.03 8.10 -24.42
C ARG A 124 -23.84 9.36 -25.29
N GLY A 125 -22.88 10.25 -24.99
CA GLY A 125 -22.63 11.43 -25.83
C GLY A 125 -21.23 12.03 -25.70
N ASP A 126 -20.70 12.48 -26.84
CA ASP A 126 -19.50 13.31 -27.08
C ASP A 126 -18.27 13.10 -26.17
N ILE A 127 -17.48 12.09 -26.53
CA ILE A 127 -16.27 11.59 -25.86
C ILE A 127 -15.21 12.67 -25.56
N GLU A 128 -15.06 13.70 -26.41
CA GLU A 128 -14.06 14.77 -26.18
C GLU A 128 -14.46 15.74 -25.05
N ARG A 129 -15.75 16.03 -24.90
CA ARG A 129 -16.23 16.93 -23.83
C ARG A 129 -16.08 16.28 -22.46
N ASP A 130 -16.23 14.97 -22.38
CA ASP A 130 -16.08 14.20 -21.15
C ASP A 130 -14.62 14.11 -20.72
N TYR A 131 -13.68 14.03 -21.67
CA TYR A 131 -12.23 14.02 -21.41
C TYR A 131 -11.74 15.22 -20.60
N LEU A 132 -12.02 16.46 -21.04
CA LEU A 132 -11.53 17.67 -20.36
C LEU A 132 -12.09 17.79 -18.94
N LYS A 133 -13.35 17.39 -18.75
CA LYS A 133 -13.97 17.37 -17.42
C LYS A 133 -13.29 16.35 -16.51
N PHE A 134 -13.08 15.11 -16.95
CA PHE A 134 -12.41 14.10 -16.13
C PHE A 134 -11.01 14.53 -15.73
N ARG A 135 -10.27 15.16 -16.65
CA ARG A 135 -8.97 15.77 -16.34
C ARG A 135 -9.09 16.78 -15.21
N ASP A 136 -10.01 17.73 -15.32
CA ASP A 136 -10.15 18.81 -14.34
C ASP A 136 -10.61 18.26 -12.97
N ILE A 137 -11.50 17.25 -12.95
CA ILE A 137 -11.91 16.50 -11.76
C ILE A 137 -10.68 15.84 -11.09
N ILE A 138 -9.86 15.12 -11.84
CA ILE A 138 -8.67 14.44 -11.30
C ILE A 138 -7.66 15.45 -10.76
N LEU A 139 -7.43 16.56 -11.47
CA LEU A 139 -6.51 17.61 -11.05
C LEU A 139 -6.99 18.37 -9.80
N SER A 140 -8.31 18.42 -9.56
CA SER A 140 -8.87 19.02 -8.35
C SER A 140 -8.68 18.16 -7.08
N TYR A 141 -8.46 16.86 -7.23
CA TYR A 141 -8.22 15.95 -6.11
C TYR A 141 -6.75 16.03 -5.67
N ARG A 142 -6.44 16.79 -4.62
CA ARG A 142 -5.04 17.02 -4.18
C ARG A 142 -4.59 16.08 -3.07
N GLY A 143 -5.51 15.35 -2.45
CA GLY A 143 -5.19 14.48 -1.32
C GLY A 143 -6.42 13.85 -0.68
N LYS A 144 -6.18 13.12 0.42
CA LYS A 144 -7.24 12.59 1.30
C LYS A 144 -8.12 13.75 1.77
N LEU A 145 -9.44 13.56 1.78
CA LEU A 145 -10.38 14.55 2.31
C LEU A 145 -9.98 14.96 3.75
N LEU A 146 -9.77 16.25 3.98
CA LEU A 146 -9.24 16.85 5.21
C LEU A 146 -7.96 16.14 5.64
N GLY A 147 -6.98 16.04 4.75
CA GLY A 147 -5.80 15.18 4.85
C GLY A 147 -4.93 15.45 6.07
N GLU A 148 -4.97 16.67 6.58
CA GLU A 148 -4.27 17.10 7.80
C GLU A 148 -4.90 16.53 9.09
N MET A 149 -6.15 16.05 9.03
CA MET A 149 -6.80 15.40 10.16
C MET A 149 -6.38 13.94 10.27
N GLY A 150 -6.20 13.47 11.51
CA GLY A 150 -5.97 12.06 11.82
C GLY A 150 -7.14 11.16 11.40
N ASP A 151 -7.05 9.87 11.75
CA ASP A 151 -8.12 8.91 11.46
C ASP A 151 -9.25 9.06 12.48
N GLU A 152 -10.17 9.99 12.18
CA GLU A 152 -11.40 10.23 12.91
C GLU A 152 -12.50 9.28 12.42
N ASP A 153 -13.18 8.57 13.33
CA ASP A 153 -14.14 7.51 13.00
C ASP A 153 -15.25 7.96 12.03
N TRP A 154 -15.83 9.14 12.26
CA TRP A 154 -16.89 9.71 11.41
C TRP A 154 -16.40 10.03 9.99
N LEU A 155 -15.09 10.27 9.83
CA LEU A 155 -14.49 10.68 8.56
C LEU A 155 -14.02 9.48 7.71
N ILE A 156 -13.74 8.32 8.33
CA ILE A 156 -13.34 7.07 7.66
C ILE A 156 -14.29 6.68 6.50
N PRO A 157 -15.61 6.51 6.71
CA PRO A 157 -16.51 6.08 5.64
C PRO A 157 -16.61 7.12 4.51
N ILE A 158 -16.48 8.40 4.84
CA ILE A 158 -16.58 9.51 3.91
C ILE A 158 -15.34 9.56 3.02
N ARG A 159 -14.13 9.51 3.62
CA ARG A 159 -12.86 9.38 2.90
C ARG A 159 -12.84 8.16 1.99
N SER A 160 -13.30 7.02 2.49
CA SER A 160 -13.40 5.79 1.70
C SER A 160 -14.30 5.96 0.46
N ARG A 161 -15.41 6.71 0.58
CA ARG A 161 -16.28 7.05 -0.55
C ARG A 161 -15.57 7.92 -1.58
N PHE A 162 -14.90 8.99 -1.14
CA PHE A 162 -14.16 9.89 -2.05
C PHE A 162 -13.00 9.19 -2.74
N ASP A 163 -12.29 8.30 -2.04
CA ASP A 163 -11.24 7.47 -2.62
C ASP A 163 -11.78 6.60 -3.77
N ARG A 164 -12.93 5.94 -3.58
CA ARG A 164 -13.57 5.16 -4.65
C ARG A 164 -13.99 6.04 -5.83
N LEU A 165 -14.53 7.23 -5.57
CA LEU A 165 -14.94 8.17 -6.61
C LEU A 165 -13.74 8.64 -7.44
N TYR A 166 -12.64 8.99 -6.76
CA TYR A 166 -11.38 9.37 -7.40
C TYR A 166 -10.81 8.25 -8.26
N LEU A 167 -10.67 7.04 -7.73
CA LEU A 167 -10.12 5.92 -8.50
C LEU A 167 -11.00 5.56 -9.70
N LYS A 168 -12.33 5.70 -9.57
CA LYS A 168 -13.25 5.52 -10.68
C LYS A 168 -13.02 6.58 -11.77
N ALA A 169 -12.94 7.87 -11.40
CA ALA A 169 -12.68 8.96 -12.34
C ALA A 169 -11.32 8.80 -13.05
N LEU A 170 -10.28 8.49 -12.28
CA LEU A 170 -8.94 8.22 -12.77
C LEU A 170 -8.91 7.06 -13.77
N SER A 171 -9.58 5.95 -13.44
CA SER A 171 -9.67 4.79 -14.34
C SER A 171 -10.34 5.14 -15.68
N TYR A 172 -11.44 5.90 -15.68
CA TYR A 172 -12.08 6.33 -16.93
C TYR A 172 -11.16 7.20 -17.77
N TYR A 173 -10.47 8.15 -17.12
CA TYR A 173 -9.56 9.05 -17.80
C TYR A 173 -8.36 8.32 -18.39
N ILE A 174 -7.74 7.41 -17.64
CA ILE A 174 -6.65 6.57 -18.15
C ILE A 174 -7.12 5.68 -19.29
N SER A 175 -8.31 5.08 -19.20
CA SER A 175 -8.88 4.28 -20.29
C SER A 175 -9.03 5.10 -21.58
N TYR A 176 -9.55 6.32 -21.48
CA TYR A 176 -9.61 7.23 -22.63
C TYR A 176 -8.21 7.53 -23.20
N LEU A 177 -7.24 7.85 -22.35
CA LEU A 177 -5.87 8.13 -22.79
C LEU A 177 -5.23 6.91 -23.49
N LYS A 178 -5.49 5.69 -22.98
CA LYS A 178 -5.01 4.44 -23.61
C LYS A 178 -5.63 4.22 -24.98
N GLU A 179 -6.94 4.43 -25.13
CA GLU A 179 -7.63 4.32 -26.42
C GLU A 179 -7.09 5.29 -27.47
N ASN A 180 -6.61 6.45 -27.03
CA ASN A 180 -6.02 7.48 -27.89
C ASN A 180 -4.48 7.44 -27.95
N LEU A 181 -3.84 6.40 -27.38
CA LEU A 181 -2.38 6.21 -27.37
C LEU A 181 -1.58 7.37 -26.73
N MET A 182 -2.21 8.13 -25.83
CA MET A 182 -1.64 9.29 -25.14
C MET A 182 -0.83 8.85 -23.90
N TYR A 183 0.21 8.04 -24.13
CA TYR A 183 0.96 7.39 -23.04
C TYR A 183 1.80 8.36 -22.19
N THR A 184 2.25 9.47 -22.76
CA THR A 184 2.96 10.53 -22.02
C THR A 184 2.09 11.16 -20.94
N GLU A 185 0.82 11.44 -21.28
CA GLU A 185 -0.16 12.00 -20.37
C GLU A 185 -0.57 10.99 -19.30
N ILE A 186 -0.62 9.69 -19.61
CA ILE A 186 -0.84 8.64 -18.60
C ILE A 186 0.26 8.68 -17.54
N ILE A 187 1.53 8.82 -17.94
CA ILE A 187 2.66 8.93 -17.02
C ILE A 187 2.46 10.12 -16.08
N GLU A 188 2.24 11.33 -16.62
CA GLU A 188 2.07 12.55 -15.81
C GLU A 188 0.92 12.45 -14.80
N VAL A 189 -0.20 11.86 -15.23
CA VAL A 189 -1.39 11.69 -14.39
C VAL A 189 -1.14 10.64 -13.31
N CYS A 190 -0.52 9.52 -13.67
CA CYS A 190 -0.19 8.46 -12.72
C CYS A 190 0.84 8.94 -11.70
N GLU A 191 1.84 9.75 -12.05
CA GLU A 191 2.79 10.32 -11.08
C GLU A 191 2.08 11.13 -10.00
N LYS A 192 1.16 12.01 -10.40
CA LYS A 192 0.33 12.79 -9.46
C LYS A 192 -0.52 11.87 -8.61
N ALA A 193 -1.15 10.86 -9.23
CA ALA A 193 -2.02 9.93 -8.54
C ALA A 193 -1.25 9.02 -7.55
N ILE A 194 -0.03 8.61 -7.87
CA ILE A 194 0.86 7.82 -7.00
C ILE A 194 1.25 8.62 -5.76
N ASN A 195 1.48 9.93 -5.88
CA ASN A 195 1.76 10.78 -4.71
C ASN A 195 0.57 10.82 -3.73
N ILE A 196 -0.66 10.67 -4.23
CA ILE A 196 -1.89 10.68 -3.42
C ILE A 196 -2.25 9.28 -2.92
N LYS A 197 -2.06 8.26 -3.77
CA LYS A 197 -2.43 6.86 -3.57
C LYS A 197 -1.24 5.93 -3.83
N PRO A 198 -0.20 5.97 -2.99
CA PRO A 198 1.08 5.30 -3.25
C PRO A 198 1.05 3.77 -3.13
N TYR A 199 -0.06 3.19 -2.67
CA TYR A 199 -0.24 1.74 -2.53
C TYR A 199 -1.26 1.18 -3.50
N GLU A 200 -1.87 2.03 -4.33
CA GLU A 200 -2.95 1.60 -5.21
C GLU A 200 -2.38 0.99 -6.49
N GLU A 201 -2.24 -0.34 -6.50
CA GLU A 201 -1.52 -1.07 -7.53
C GLU A 201 -1.98 -0.77 -8.96
N ILE A 202 -3.28 -0.52 -9.19
CA ILE A 202 -3.80 -0.24 -10.54
C ILE A 202 -3.13 0.99 -11.18
N ILE A 203 -2.80 2.01 -10.39
CA ILE A 203 -2.14 3.23 -10.87
C ILE A 203 -0.70 2.91 -11.30
N HIS A 204 0.00 2.07 -10.53
CA HIS A 204 1.35 1.62 -10.87
C HIS A 204 1.36 0.73 -12.10
N LEU A 205 0.35 -0.13 -12.29
CA LEU A 205 0.19 -0.94 -13.50
C LEU A 205 0.04 -0.07 -14.74
N ASP A 206 -0.83 0.95 -14.68
CA ASP A 206 -1.08 1.85 -15.79
C ASP A 206 0.17 2.68 -16.14
N PHE A 207 0.91 3.14 -15.12
CA PHE A 207 2.19 3.83 -15.30
C PHE A 207 3.24 2.96 -15.99
N ILE A 208 3.45 1.72 -15.51
CA ILE A 208 4.42 0.78 -16.08
C ILE A 208 4.02 0.42 -17.52
N GLU A 209 2.73 0.19 -17.77
CA GLU A 209 2.24 -0.11 -19.11
C GLU A 209 2.48 1.06 -20.08
N ALA A 210 2.27 2.31 -19.65
CA ALA A 210 2.57 3.48 -20.45
C ALA A 210 4.07 3.59 -20.79
N LEU A 211 4.95 3.36 -19.81
CA LEU A 211 6.41 3.32 -20.04
C LEU A 211 6.81 2.25 -21.05
N ILE A 212 6.24 1.04 -20.96
CA ILE A 212 6.48 -0.04 -21.92
C ILE A 212 6.06 0.36 -23.33
N ASN A 213 4.90 1.01 -23.48
CA ASN A 213 4.42 1.48 -24.78
C ASN A 213 5.30 2.57 -25.39
N LEU A 214 5.90 3.42 -24.55
CA LEU A 214 6.92 4.40 -24.94
C LEU A 214 8.32 3.80 -25.12
N LYS A 215 8.47 2.47 -24.97
CA LYS A 215 9.75 1.74 -25.02
C LYS A 215 10.77 2.18 -23.96
N GLN A 216 10.29 2.76 -22.87
CA GLN A 216 11.09 3.20 -21.71
C GLN A 216 11.27 2.05 -20.71
N TYR A 217 11.83 0.92 -21.17
CA TYR A 217 11.85 -0.33 -20.40
C TYR A 217 12.67 -0.24 -19.11
N SER A 218 13.82 0.46 -19.12
CA SER A 218 14.64 0.63 -17.92
C SER A 218 13.89 1.39 -16.83
N TYR A 219 13.14 2.44 -17.20
CA TYR A 219 12.29 3.17 -16.25
C TYR A 219 11.13 2.31 -15.74
N ALA A 220 10.52 1.49 -16.62
CA ALA A 220 9.47 0.55 -16.23
C ALA A 220 9.98 -0.47 -15.20
N LEU A 221 11.19 -0.99 -15.39
CA LEU A 221 11.84 -1.94 -14.48
C LEU A 221 12.13 -1.29 -13.12
N ILE A 222 12.75 -0.11 -13.13
CA ILE A 222 13.07 0.65 -11.90
C ILE A 222 11.78 0.90 -11.09
N HIS A 223 10.68 1.30 -11.75
CA HIS A 223 9.42 1.55 -11.06
C HIS A 223 8.78 0.28 -10.51
N TYR A 224 8.84 -0.83 -11.25
CA TYR A 224 8.40 -2.15 -10.77
C TYR A 224 9.17 -2.55 -9.50
N GLU A 225 10.50 -2.48 -9.51
CA GLU A 225 11.34 -2.82 -8.36
C GLU A 225 11.07 -1.89 -7.17
N PHE A 226 10.94 -0.60 -7.41
CA PHE A 226 10.56 0.38 -6.41
C PHE A 226 9.23 0.02 -5.74
N PHE A 227 8.18 -0.22 -6.54
CA PHE A 227 6.84 -0.46 -6.02
C PHE A 227 6.72 -1.83 -5.32
N THR A 228 7.33 -2.88 -5.87
CA THR A 228 7.34 -4.21 -5.23
C THR A 228 8.07 -4.19 -3.88
N LYS A 229 9.21 -3.51 -3.81
CA LYS A 229 9.93 -3.30 -2.55
C LYS A 229 9.09 -2.51 -1.55
N LYS A 230 8.37 -1.49 -2.02
CA LYS A 230 7.46 -0.69 -1.19
C LYS A 230 6.30 -1.52 -0.63
N LEU A 231 5.61 -2.30 -1.46
CA LEU A 231 4.53 -3.21 -1.03
C LEU A 231 5.01 -4.20 0.02
N PHE A 232 6.19 -4.78 -0.16
CA PHE A 232 6.74 -5.75 0.77
C PHE A 232 7.16 -5.11 2.10
N ASN A 233 7.90 -4.00 2.06
CA ASN A 233 8.41 -3.35 3.26
C ASN A 233 7.30 -2.71 4.11
N ASP A 234 6.33 -2.06 3.45
CA ASP A 234 5.33 -1.25 4.16
C ASP A 234 4.10 -2.08 4.54
N LEU A 235 3.71 -3.06 3.72
CA LEU A 235 2.46 -3.82 3.89
C LEU A 235 2.65 -5.34 4.04
N ALA A 236 3.85 -5.87 3.82
CA ALA A 236 4.13 -7.32 3.78
C ALA A 236 3.25 -8.09 2.78
N ILE A 237 2.91 -7.45 1.66
CA ILE A 237 2.09 -8.02 0.57
C ILE A 237 2.98 -8.31 -0.64
N ALA A 238 2.74 -9.44 -1.30
CA ALA A 238 3.40 -9.80 -2.56
C ALA A 238 2.72 -9.10 -3.76
N PRO A 239 3.47 -8.78 -4.83
CA PRO A 239 2.88 -8.17 -6.02
C PRO A 239 1.81 -9.06 -6.66
N SER A 240 0.77 -8.45 -7.23
CA SER A 240 -0.23 -9.25 -7.93
C SER A 240 0.32 -9.89 -9.21
N ARG A 241 -0.41 -10.89 -9.70
CA ARG A 241 -0.12 -11.55 -10.97
C ARG A 241 -0.02 -10.56 -12.15
N LYS A 242 -0.85 -9.52 -12.19
CA LYS A 242 -0.81 -8.52 -13.27
C LYS A 242 0.52 -7.77 -13.27
N LEU A 243 1.01 -7.41 -12.10
CA LEU A 243 2.27 -6.71 -11.92
C LEU A 243 3.45 -7.63 -12.31
N THR A 244 3.42 -8.90 -11.90
CA THR A 244 4.43 -9.89 -12.33
C THR A 244 4.40 -10.16 -13.84
N GLU A 245 3.23 -10.11 -14.49
CA GLU A 245 3.10 -10.22 -15.94
C GLU A 245 3.73 -9.03 -16.68
N LEU A 246 3.61 -7.81 -16.13
CA LEU A 246 4.32 -6.64 -16.67
C LEU A 246 5.84 -6.79 -16.58
N TYR A 247 6.38 -7.28 -15.47
CA TYR A 247 7.81 -7.57 -15.34
C TYR A 247 8.33 -8.49 -16.45
N LYS A 248 7.59 -9.58 -16.74
CA LYS A 248 7.93 -10.49 -17.85
C LYS A 248 7.92 -9.77 -19.21
N LYS A 249 6.94 -8.89 -19.45
CA LYS A 249 6.89 -8.09 -20.69
C LYS A 249 8.07 -7.13 -20.81
N ILE A 250 8.47 -6.48 -19.71
CA ILE A 250 9.62 -5.57 -19.67
C ILE A 250 10.88 -6.34 -20.10
N LYS A 251 11.16 -7.48 -19.45
CA LYS A 251 12.33 -8.30 -19.73
C LYS A 251 12.38 -8.82 -21.17
N GLN A 252 11.27 -9.37 -21.67
CA GLN A 252 11.20 -9.82 -23.08
C GLN A 252 11.47 -8.72 -24.12
N LYS A 253 11.17 -7.46 -23.79
CA LYS A 253 11.36 -6.31 -24.68
C LYS A 253 12.71 -5.63 -24.51
N GLU A 254 13.27 -5.65 -23.31
CA GLU A 254 14.66 -5.29 -23.01
C GLU A 254 15.63 -6.23 -23.76
N ASP A 255 15.29 -7.52 -23.85
CA ASP A 255 16.07 -8.57 -24.52
C ASP A 255 15.88 -8.64 -26.05
N SER A 256 15.14 -7.70 -26.68
CA SER A 256 15.02 -7.65 -28.15
C SER A 256 16.29 -7.06 -28.80
N PRO A 257 16.89 -7.73 -29.80
CA PRO A 257 18.33 -7.71 -29.99
C PRO A 257 18.79 -6.55 -30.87
N THR A 258 19.49 -5.58 -30.27
CA THR A 258 20.39 -4.69 -31.01
C THR A 258 21.73 -4.56 -30.28
N SER A 259 22.39 -5.68 -30.03
CA SER A 259 23.85 -5.79 -29.92
C SER A 259 24.18 -7.23 -29.57
N SER A 260 25.24 -7.75 -30.18
CA SER A 260 25.82 -9.05 -29.84
C SER A 260 25.95 -9.21 -28.33
N ILE A 261 25.20 -10.16 -27.78
CA ILE A 261 25.20 -10.48 -26.36
C ILE A 261 26.60 -10.97 -25.99
N ASP A 262 27.30 -10.17 -25.19
CA ASP A 262 28.59 -10.52 -24.60
C ASP A 262 28.33 -11.41 -23.38
N LEU A 263 28.94 -12.59 -23.33
CA LEU A 263 28.77 -13.56 -22.24
C LEU A 263 29.10 -12.94 -20.87
N ASN A 264 30.02 -11.98 -20.82
CA ASN A 264 30.39 -11.29 -19.59
C ASN A 264 29.27 -10.39 -19.06
N LYS A 265 28.46 -9.79 -19.96
CA LYS A 265 27.29 -8.99 -19.57
C LYS A 265 26.14 -9.86 -19.04
N ILE A 266 25.99 -11.07 -19.59
CA ILE A 266 25.03 -12.05 -19.09
C ILE A 266 25.37 -12.44 -17.65
N ASP A 267 26.64 -12.77 -17.36
CA ASP A 267 27.06 -13.17 -16.02
C ASP A 267 26.90 -12.02 -15.01
N ASP A 268 27.21 -10.78 -15.41
CA ASP A 268 26.99 -9.57 -14.61
C ASP A 268 25.50 -9.28 -14.35
N GLU A 269 24.59 -9.57 -15.29
CA GLU A 269 23.15 -9.42 -15.07
C GLU A 269 22.58 -10.55 -14.21
N MET A 270 22.99 -11.80 -14.45
CA MET A 270 22.55 -12.97 -13.69
C MET A 270 23.05 -12.96 -12.24
N SER A 271 24.21 -12.36 -11.97
CA SER A 271 24.80 -12.27 -10.63
C SER A 271 24.28 -11.09 -9.79
N LYS A 272 23.70 -10.05 -10.40
CA LYS A 272 23.14 -8.88 -9.69
C LYS A 272 21.92 -9.21 -8.83
N GLU A 273 21.11 -10.20 -9.23
CA GLU A 273 19.90 -10.60 -8.49
C GLU A 273 20.19 -11.43 -7.22
N PHE A 274 21.40 -11.99 -7.08
CA PHE A 274 21.74 -12.94 -6.00
C PHE A 274 22.95 -12.54 -5.15
N ASN A 275 23.25 -11.24 -5.04
CA ASN A 275 24.33 -10.71 -4.19
C ASN A 275 23.99 -10.72 -2.68
N PHE A 276 23.44 -11.82 -2.16
CA PHE A 276 23.26 -12.04 -0.74
C PHE A 276 24.30 -13.04 -0.26
N GLY A 277 25.27 -12.57 0.53
CA GLY A 277 26.16 -13.48 1.24
C GLY A 277 25.35 -14.37 2.20
N GLY A 278 25.25 -15.66 1.91
CA GLY A 278 24.57 -16.64 2.78
C GLY A 278 23.72 -17.66 2.02
N VAL A 279 22.92 -18.40 2.77
CA VAL A 279 21.91 -19.34 2.23
C VAL A 279 20.82 -18.59 1.46
N VAL A 280 20.30 -19.20 0.40
CA VAL A 280 19.20 -18.66 -0.40
C VAL A 280 17.87 -19.12 0.18
N PHE A 281 17.02 -18.17 0.60
CA PHE A 281 15.63 -18.44 0.94
C PHE A 281 14.74 -18.23 -0.28
N CYS A 282 13.88 -19.21 -0.60
CA CYS A 282 12.99 -19.15 -1.75
C CYS A 282 11.60 -19.74 -1.47
N ASP A 283 10.65 -19.44 -2.35
CA ASP A 283 9.34 -20.10 -2.33
C ASP A 283 9.42 -21.57 -2.76
N VAL A 284 8.35 -22.31 -2.48
CA VAL A 284 8.31 -23.77 -2.68
C VAL A 284 8.34 -24.16 -4.16
N GLU A 285 7.85 -23.33 -5.07
CA GLU A 285 7.85 -23.63 -6.51
C GLU A 285 9.25 -23.45 -7.10
N TYR A 286 9.98 -22.43 -6.65
CA TYR A 286 11.38 -22.23 -6.99
C TYR A 286 12.25 -23.36 -6.42
N PHE A 287 12.00 -23.78 -5.18
CA PHE A 287 12.67 -24.95 -4.60
C PHE A 287 12.44 -26.23 -5.44
N LYS A 288 11.19 -26.49 -5.85
CA LYS A 288 10.85 -27.63 -6.72
C LYS A 288 11.59 -27.55 -8.06
N PHE A 289 11.69 -26.37 -8.65
CA PHE A 289 12.42 -26.17 -9.90
C PHE A 289 13.90 -26.56 -9.74
N LEU A 290 14.58 -26.02 -8.72
CA LEU A 290 15.98 -26.30 -8.42
C LEU A 290 16.23 -27.77 -8.09
N TYR A 291 15.37 -28.36 -7.26
CA TYR A 291 15.42 -29.78 -6.95
C TYR A 291 15.34 -30.65 -8.22
N ASN A 292 14.38 -30.36 -9.11
CA ASN A 292 14.22 -31.10 -10.34
C ASN A 292 15.40 -30.90 -11.30
N TYR A 293 15.97 -29.69 -11.32
CA TYR A 293 17.18 -29.38 -12.07
C TYR A 293 18.37 -30.23 -11.58
N GLU A 294 18.61 -30.26 -10.26
CA GLU A 294 19.68 -31.07 -9.68
C GLU A 294 19.48 -32.56 -9.92
N ARG A 295 18.24 -33.06 -9.80
CA ARG A 295 17.92 -34.46 -10.06
C ARG A 295 18.23 -34.86 -11.51
N ARG A 296 18.00 -33.96 -12.48
CA ARG A 296 18.33 -34.21 -13.90
C ARG A 296 19.83 -34.19 -14.18
N ASN A 297 20.59 -33.42 -13.40
CA ASN A 297 22.04 -33.30 -13.55
C ASN A 297 22.85 -34.34 -12.75
N ARG A 298 22.18 -35.19 -11.96
CA ARG A 298 22.81 -36.23 -11.13
C ARG A 298 23.76 -37.13 -11.92
N ASP A 299 23.31 -37.66 -13.06
CA ASP A 299 24.06 -38.64 -13.86
C ASP A 299 25.28 -38.04 -14.58
N ARG A 300 25.37 -36.70 -14.62
CA ARG A 300 26.47 -35.96 -15.25
C ARG A 300 27.62 -35.62 -14.29
N ARG A 301 27.49 -35.95 -13.00
CA ARG A 301 28.52 -35.65 -11.99
C ARG A 301 29.69 -36.62 -12.08
N LEU A 302 30.90 -36.05 -12.22
CA LEU A 302 32.16 -36.79 -12.31
C LEU A 302 32.51 -37.50 -11.00
N ASP A 303 32.26 -36.84 -9.86
CA ASP A 303 32.46 -37.41 -8.53
C ASP A 303 31.11 -37.75 -7.90
N LYS A 304 30.84 -39.05 -7.73
CA LYS A 304 29.62 -39.56 -7.10
C LYS A 304 29.66 -39.55 -5.57
N SER A 305 30.82 -39.26 -4.97
CA SER A 305 30.99 -39.21 -3.51
C SER A 305 30.56 -37.86 -2.90
N VAL A 306 30.38 -36.83 -3.74
CA VAL A 306 29.94 -35.48 -3.34
C VAL A 306 28.59 -35.18 -4.00
N GLY A 307 27.54 -35.15 -3.20
CA GLY A 307 26.16 -35.06 -3.66
C GLY A 307 25.48 -33.73 -3.34
N VAL A 308 24.24 -33.61 -3.81
CA VAL A 308 23.31 -32.59 -3.30
C VAL A 308 22.42 -33.27 -2.26
N GLY A 309 22.46 -32.78 -1.04
CA GLY A 309 21.60 -33.24 0.04
C GLY A 309 20.22 -32.62 -0.06
N ILE A 310 19.15 -33.41 0.04
CA ILE A 310 17.79 -32.93 0.27
C ILE A 310 17.35 -33.31 1.67
N GLY A 311 16.77 -32.36 2.38
CA GLY A 311 16.22 -32.62 3.70
C GLY A 311 14.91 -31.91 4.00
N ILE A 312 14.23 -32.43 5.01
CA ILE A 312 13.08 -31.80 5.63
C ILE A 312 13.34 -31.66 7.13
N ILE A 313 13.10 -30.46 7.65
CA ILE A 313 13.19 -30.11 9.06
C ILE A 313 11.76 -29.92 9.55
N THR A 314 11.34 -30.71 10.54
CA THR A 314 10.00 -30.64 11.12
C THR A 314 10.07 -30.18 12.56
N LEU A 315 9.37 -29.09 12.87
CA LEU A 315 9.19 -28.60 14.23
C LEU A 315 8.08 -29.40 14.92
N TYR A 316 8.36 -29.88 16.13
CA TYR A 316 7.40 -30.58 16.98
C TYR A 316 7.58 -30.25 18.46
N SER A 317 6.61 -30.65 19.29
CA SER A 317 6.68 -30.53 20.74
C SER A 317 7.06 -31.86 21.39
N ARG A 318 8.08 -31.86 22.26
CA ARG A 318 8.45 -33.02 23.09
C ARG A 318 7.41 -33.33 24.17
N ALA A 319 6.63 -32.34 24.62
CA ALA A 319 5.68 -32.47 25.71
C ALA A 319 4.35 -33.16 25.30
N HIS A 320 4.23 -33.66 24.06
CA HIS A 320 2.99 -34.18 23.47
C HIS A 320 1.80 -33.20 23.49
N THR A 321 2.03 -31.92 23.81
CA THR A 321 1.05 -30.85 23.73
C THR A 321 1.04 -30.23 22.34
N GLN A 322 -0.14 -29.94 21.80
CA GLN A 322 -0.27 -29.29 20.50
C GLN A 322 0.23 -27.84 20.59
N LEU A 323 1.16 -27.46 19.70
CA LEU A 323 1.66 -26.10 19.62
C LEU A 323 0.58 -25.17 19.05
N THR A 324 0.43 -24.00 19.65
CA THR A 324 -0.42 -22.95 19.10
C THR A 324 0.20 -22.38 17.82
N LYS A 325 -0.64 -21.82 16.93
CA LYS A 325 -0.15 -21.16 15.71
C LYS A 325 0.90 -20.09 16.00
N LYS A 326 0.72 -19.31 17.07
CA LYS A 326 1.66 -18.24 17.48
C LYS A 326 3.03 -18.80 17.88
N GLU A 327 3.06 -19.91 18.62
CA GLU A 327 4.30 -20.59 19.00
C GLU A 327 5.02 -21.16 17.77
N ILE A 328 4.27 -21.79 16.85
CA ILE A 328 4.81 -22.32 15.60
C ILE A 328 5.43 -21.17 14.78
N THR A 329 4.72 -20.08 14.56
CA THR A 329 5.22 -18.94 13.79
C THR A 329 6.50 -18.35 14.41
N LYS A 330 6.56 -18.23 15.75
CA LYS A 330 7.76 -17.73 16.45
C LYS A 330 8.95 -18.69 16.29
N ALA A 331 8.72 -19.97 16.52
CA ALA A 331 9.74 -21.01 16.42
C ALA A 331 10.27 -21.19 14.99
N MET A 332 9.41 -21.07 13.98
CA MET A 332 9.82 -21.15 12.57
C MET A 332 10.65 -19.95 12.13
N LYS A 333 10.39 -18.74 12.67
CA LYS A 333 11.27 -17.58 12.46
C LYS A 333 12.65 -17.80 13.06
N LEU A 334 12.73 -18.35 14.28
CA LEU A 334 13.99 -18.71 14.92
C LEU A 334 14.73 -19.78 14.12
N LEU A 335 14.04 -20.80 13.63
CA LEU A 335 14.61 -21.83 12.76
C LEU A 335 15.20 -21.22 11.49
N GLY A 336 14.47 -20.32 10.82
CA GLY A 336 14.98 -19.59 9.65
C GLY A 336 16.29 -18.86 9.94
N TYR A 337 16.39 -18.16 11.08
CA TYR A 337 17.62 -17.52 11.51
C TYR A 337 18.78 -18.51 11.74
N VAL A 338 18.50 -19.64 12.39
CA VAL A 338 19.49 -20.71 12.63
C VAL A 338 20.02 -21.26 11.31
N LEU A 339 19.15 -21.52 10.33
CA LEU A 339 19.56 -22.03 9.02
C LEU A 339 20.37 -20.98 8.24
N PHE A 340 19.98 -19.70 8.30
CA PHE A 340 20.73 -18.60 7.72
C PHE A 340 22.18 -18.54 8.22
N LYS A 341 22.39 -18.76 9.51
CA LYS A 341 23.73 -18.77 10.12
C LYS A 341 24.48 -20.09 9.93
N SER A 342 23.76 -21.20 9.70
CA SER A 342 24.35 -22.53 9.68
C SER A 342 24.88 -22.95 8.31
N PHE A 343 24.28 -22.43 7.23
CA PHE A 343 24.52 -22.85 5.85
C PHE A 343 25.36 -21.86 5.04
N ARG A 344 25.93 -22.36 3.94
CA ARG A 344 26.91 -21.65 3.11
C ARG A 344 26.23 -20.93 1.95
N TYR A 345 27.01 -20.08 1.29
CA TYR A 345 26.65 -19.52 0.00
C TYR A 345 26.34 -20.63 -1.01
N GLY A 346 25.14 -20.59 -1.59
CA GLY A 346 24.64 -21.58 -2.54
C GLY A 346 23.74 -22.68 -1.96
N ASP A 347 23.67 -22.85 -0.63
CA ASP A 347 22.67 -23.71 -0.01
C ASP A 347 21.27 -23.06 -0.10
N ILE A 348 20.20 -23.86 -0.13
CA ILE A 348 18.85 -23.39 -0.43
C ILE A 348 17.86 -23.85 0.64
N VAL A 349 16.98 -22.96 1.08
CA VAL A 349 15.97 -23.22 2.10
C VAL A 349 14.61 -22.71 1.62
N SER A 350 13.57 -23.51 1.85
CA SER A 350 12.19 -23.12 1.57
C SER A 350 11.23 -23.60 2.66
N GLN A 351 10.15 -22.88 2.91
CA GLN A 351 9.11 -23.32 3.84
C GLN A 351 8.09 -24.21 3.12
N TRP A 352 7.89 -25.44 3.59
CA TRP A 352 6.94 -26.38 3.00
C TRP A 352 5.51 -26.16 3.49
N ASN A 353 5.37 -25.92 4.79
CA ASN A 353 4.11 -25.63 5.48
C ASN A 353 4.38 -24.90 6.81
N ASP A 354 3.35 -24.77 7.65
CA ASP A 354 3.43 -24.02 8.91
C ASP A 354 4.55 -24.50 9.86
N ASN A 355 4.95 -25.78 9.84
CA ASN A 355 5.93 -26.33 10.78
C ASN A 355 7.08 -27.10 10.12
N GLN A 356 7.25 -27.01 8.79
CA GLN A 356 8.30 -27.72 8.06
C GLN A 356 9.07 -26.82 7.10
N MET A 357 10.39 -27.04 7.04
CA MET A 357 11.28 -26.41 6.06
C MET A 357 11.98 -27.48 5.23
N LEU A 358 12.14 -27.21 3.94
CA LEU A 358 12.97 -27.97 3.02
C LEU A 358 14.36 -27.34 2.94
N ILE A 359 15.37 -28.18 2.81
CA ILE A 359 16.77 -27.78 2.60
C ILE A 359 17.34 -28.52 1.40
N LEU A 360 18.13 -27.81 0.60
CA LEU A 360 18.94 -28.35 -0.49
C LEU A 360 20.38 -27.90 -0.26
N LEU A 361 21.27 -28.84 0.04
CA LEU A 361 22.65 -28.56 0.45
C LEU A 361 23.64 -29.04 -0.61
N TYR A 362 24.53 -28.17 -1.04
CA TYR A 362 25.52 -28.49 -2.07
C TYR A 362 26.83 -29.00 -1.46
N GLY A 363 27.46 -29.96 -2.12
CA GLY A 363 28.76 -30.48 -1.67
C GLY A 363 28.70 -31.37 -0.43
N LEU A 364 27.54 -31.98 -0.15
CA LEU A 364 27.34 -32.83 1.02
C LEU A 364 27.89 -34.24 0.77
N ARG A 365 28.59 -34.79 1.76
CA ARG A 365 29.05 -36.19 1.82
C ARG A 365 28.27 -36.95 2.87
N GLU A 366 28.10 -38.26 2.69
CA GLU A 366 27.33 -39.09 3.63
C GLU A 366 27.87 -39.01 5.07
N GLU A 367 29.19 -39.03 5.22
CA GLU A 367 29.90 -38.88 6.50
C GLU A 367 29.60 -37.56 7.23
N HIS A 368 29.21 -36.51 6.51
CA HIS A 368 28.91 -35.18 7.07
C HIS A 368 27.44 -34.97 7.42
N ILE A 369 26.53 -35.87 7.03
CA ILE A 369 25.09 -35.72 7.29
C ILE A 369 24.83 -35.55 8.79
N LYS A 370 25.42 -36.43 9.60
CA LYS A 370 25.24 -36.38 11.06
C LYS A 370 25.75 -35.08 11.66
N ILE A 371 26.91 -34.60 11.21
CA ILE A 371 27.52 -33.34 11.67
C ILE A 371 26.59 -32.15 11.38
N VAL A 372 26.00 -32.11 10.17
CA VAL A 372 25.06 -31.04 9.78
C VAL A 372 23.80 -31.08 10.64
N VAL A 373 23.21 -32.26 10.84
CA VAL A 373 22.02 -32.44 11.68
C VAL A 373 22.29 -32.02 13.12
N ASP A 374 23.40 -32.49 13.70
CA ASP A 374 23.79 -32.16 15.08
C ASP A 374 24.04 -30.65 15.23
N LYS A 375 24.68 -30.01 14.24
CA LYS A 375 24.90 -28.55 14.25
C LYS A 375 23.58 -27.77 14.25
N ILE A 376 22.61 -28.15 13.42
CA ILE A 376 21.31 -27.46 13.37
C ILE A 376 20.57 -27.61 14.69
N ASN A 377 20.53 -28.84 15.25
CA ASN A 377 19.89 -29.11 16.53
C ASN A 377 20.54 -28.29 17.65
N ASN A 378 21.87 -28.33 17.78
CA ASN A 378 22.60 -27.59 18.81
C ASN A 378 22.38 -26.07 18.69
N ASN A 379 22.44 -25.52 17.48
CA ASN A 379 22.22 -24.10 17.27
C ASN A 379 20.77 -23.68 17.56
N PHE A 380 19.79 -24.53 17.27
CA PHE A 380 18.40 -24.27 17.59
C PHE A 380 18.13 -24.36 19.10
N ASP A 381 18.71 -25.35 19.78
CA ASP A 381 18.61 -25.51 21.22
C ASP A 381 19.22 -24.33 22.00
N LEU A 382 20.22 -23.63 21.42
CA LEU A 382 20.81 -22.43 22.02
C LEU A 382 19.92 -21.18 21.94
N VAL A 383 18.97 -21.12 21.00
CA VAL A 383 18.18 -19.90 20.73
C VAL A 383 16.67 -20.09 20.96
N LYS A 384 16.22 -21.30 21.24
CA LYS A 384 14.80 -21.56 21.52
C LYS A 384 14.41 -20.97 22.87
N ASP A 385 13.22 -20.38 22.92
CA ASP A 385 12.67 -19.77 24.15
C ASP A 385 11.91 -20.80 25.03
N ASP A 386 11.70 -22.01 24.54
CA ASP A 386 10.88 -23.03 25.20
C ASP A 386 11.48 -24.42 24.97
N ASP A 387 11.85 -25.10 26.06
CA ASP A 387 12.47 -26.42 26.03
C ASP A 387 11.58 -27.52 25.45
N LYS A 388 10.26 -27.29 25.38
CA LYS A 388 9.35 -28.23 24.73
C LYS A 388 9.53 -28.29 23.22
N LEU A 389 10.15 -27.29 22.60
CA LEU A 389 10.37 -27.23 21.15
C LEU A 389 11.53 -28.12 20.72
N SER A 390 11.36 -28.84 19.61
CA SER A 390 12.40 -29.68 19.03
C SER A 390 12.25 -29.86 17.54
N LEU A 391 13.37 -30.24 16.90
CA LEU A 391 13.45 -30.48 15.48
C LEU A 391 13.63 -31.96 15.18
N ASN A 392 12.94 -32.44 14.16
CA ASN A 392 13.19 -33.73 13.53
C ASN A 392 13.72 -33.45 12.12
N ILE A 393 14.96 -33.85 11.86
CA ILE A 393 15.66 -33.56 10.61
C ILE A 393 15.87 -34.88 9.88
N LYS A 394 15.32 -34.98 8.67
CA LYS A 394 15.64 -36.06 7.73
C LYS A 394 16.42 -35.47 6.57
N LEU A 395 17.61 -35.97 6.32
CA LEU A 395 18.52 -35.47 5.29
C LEU A 395 19.13 -36.66 4.55
N ASN A 396 18.98 -36.67 3.22
CA ASN A 396 19.47 -37.71 2.33
C ASN A 396 20.26 -37.09 1.19
N ILE A 397 21.16 -37.85 0.57
CA ILE A 397 21.86 -37.43 -0.65
C ILE A 397 21.09 -37.91 -1.88
N LEU A 398 20.96 -37.03 -2.86
CA LEU A 398 20.17 -37.27 -4.08
C LEU A 398 20.74 -38.28 -5.05
#